data_AF-F8AL76-F1
#
_entry.id   AF-F8AL76-F1
#
_cell.length_a   1.000
_cell.length_b   1.000
_cell.length_c   1.000
_cell.angle_alpha   90.00
_cell.angle_beta   90.00
_cell.angle_gamma   90.00
#
_symmetry.space_group_name_H-M   'P 1'
#
loop_
_entity.id
_entity.type
_entity.pdbx_description
1 polymer ?
#
loop_
_entity_poly.entity_id
_entity_poly.type
_entity_poly.pdbx_seq_one_letter_code
_entity_poly.pdbx_strand_id
1 'polypeptide(L)'
;MEHLKENVVKIIANKIKLSIIAKLSSIEQYNNELLNDFSKAQMNSAELLYEKYIIYYHEKPAININNDGDIVEILKETIDIEKQFVKKVGTNFGIRQATIHCLADDEKFYYHLTK
;
A
#
# COMPACT_ATOMS: atom_id res chain seq x y z
N MET A 1 -1.47 -14.64 14.46
CA MET A 1 -1.13 -14.89 13.04
C MET A 1 -2.22 -14.38 12.11
N GLU A 2 -3.48 -14.72 12.37
CA GLU A 2 -4.64 -14.29 11.53
C GLU A 2 -4.78 -12.77 11.41
N HIS A 3 -4.69 -12.03 12.53
CA HIS A 3 -4.69 -10.56 12.50
C HIS A 3 -3.50 -9.94 11.71
N LEU A 4 -2.35 -10.61 11.64
CA LEU A 4 -1.21 -10.13 10.85
C LEU A 4 -1.45 -10.33 9.36
N LYS A 5 -2.05 -11.46 9.00
CA LYS A 5 -2.45 -11.80 7.65
C LYS A 5 -3.49 -10.80 7.13
N GLU A 6 -4.52 -10.50 7.92
CA GLU A 6 -5.54 -9.49 7.61
C GLU A 6 -4.93 -8.10 7.38
N ASN A 7 -3.97 -7.69 8.20
CA ASN A 7 -3.27 -6.41 8.01
C ASN A 7 -2.56 -6.36 6.65
N VAL A 8 -1.87 -7.43 6.24
CA VAL A 8 -1.19 -7.45 4.93
C VAL A 8 -2.21 -7.40 3.79
N VAL A 9 -3.30 -8.16 3.87
CA VAL A 9 -4.38 -8.10 2.86
C VAL A 9 -4.93 -6.68 2.75
N LYS A 10 -5.16 -6.01 3.88
CA LYS A 10 -5.65 -4.64 3.91
C LYS A 10 -4.65 -3.65 3.33
N ILE A 11 -3.35 -3.79 3.64
CA ILE A 11 -2.30 -2.96 3.04
C ILE A 11 -2.29 -3.15 1.51
N ILE A 12 -2.30 -4.39 1.02
CA ILE A 12 -2.31 -4.66 -0.43
C ILE A 12 -3.56 -4.04 -1.08
N ALA A 13 -4.74 -4.23 -0.49
CA ALA A 13 -5.99 -3.67 -1.00
C ALA A 13 -5.94 -2.13 -1.08
N ASN A 14 -5.45 -1.47 -0.02
CA ASN A 14 -5.30 -0.03 0.00
C ASN A 14 -4.32 0.47 -1.05
N LYS A 15 -3.18 -0.20 -1.25
CA LYS A 15 -2.19 0.19 -2.26
C LYS A 15 -2.75 0.09 -3.68
N ILE A 16 -3.48 -0.98 -4.00
CA ILE A 16 -4.14 -1.11 -5.31
C ILE A 16 -5.18 0.01 -5.47
N LYS A 17 -5.98 0.26 -4.43
CA LYS A 17 -6.97 1.33 -4.40
C LYS A 17 -6.34 2.71 -4.65
N LEU A 18 -5.29 3.04 -3.92
CA LEU A 18 -4.53 4.29 -4.06
C LEU A 18 -3.96 4.42 -5.47
N SER A 19 -3.44 3.33 -6.03
CA SER A 19 -2.93 3.31 -7.41
C SER A 19 -4.01 3.68 -8.43
N ILE A 20 -5.20 3.08 -8.30
CA ILE A 20 -6.34 3.33 -9.20
C ILE A 20 -6.80 4.79 -9.07
N ILE A 21 -7.11 5.24 -7.85
CA ILE A 21 -7.64 6.59 -7.62
C ILE A 21 -6.62 7.64 -8.07
N ALA A 22 -5.34 7.48 -7.73
CA ALA A 22 -4.30 8.40 -8.17
C ALA A 22 -4.13 8.45 -9.69
N LYS A 23 -4.28 7.30 -10.38
CA LYS A 23 -4.20 7.28 -11.84
C LYS A 23 -5.33 8.06 -12.47
N LEU A 24 -6.56 7.89 -11.97
CA LEU A 24 -7.73 8.61 -12.44
C LEU A 24 -7.60 10.11 -12.16
N SER A 25 -7.25 10.49 -10.93
CA SER A 25 -7.03 11.90 -10.56
C SER A 25 -5.90 12.54 -11.35
N SER A 26 -4.85 11.79 -11.70
CA SER A 26 -3.79 12.30 -12.58
C SER A 26 -4.32 12.68 -13.96
N ILE A 27 -5.19 11.84 -14.55
CA ILE A 27 -5.81 12.10 -15.86
C ILE A 27 -6.71 13.33 -15.79
N GLU A 28 -7.52 13.45 -14.74
CA GLU A 28 -8.40 14.61 -14.50
C GLU A 28 -7.61 15.91 -14.34
N GLN A 29 -6.38 15.83 -13.84
CA GLN A 29 -5.45 16.94 -13.68
C GLN A 29 -4.43 17.07 -14.82
N TYR A 30 -4.82 16.73 -16.05
CA TYR A 30 -3.98 16.87 -17.25
C TYR A 30 -2.63 16.12 -17.17
N ASN A 31 -2.66 14.87 -16.69
CA ASN A 31 -1.51 13.99 -16.48
C ASN A 31 -0.52 14.51 -15.43
N ASN A 32 -1.01 14.91 -14.26
CA ASN A 32 -0.18 15.28 -13.12
C ASN A 32 0.89 14.20 -12.82
N GLU A 33 2.16 14.60 -12.89
CA GLU A 33 3.32 13.70 -12.78
C GLU A 33 3.44 13.08 -11.38
N LEU A 34 3.23 13.87 -10.33
CA LEU A 34 3.27 13.39 -8.94
C LEU A 34 2.26 12.26 -8.71
N LEU A 35 1.03 12.44 -9.20
CA LEU A 35 -0.02 11.42 -9.06
C LEU A 35 0.26 10.17 -9.91
N ASN A 36 0.88 10.33 -11.09
CA ASN A 36 1.30 9.20 -11.92
C ASN A 36 2.41 8.39 -11.24
N ASP A 37 3.41 9.06 -10.67
CA ASP A 37 4.52 8.41 -9.97
C ASP A 37 4.05 7.73 -8.69
N PHE A 38 3.18 8.40 -7.93
CA PHE A 38 2.51 7.82 -6.77
C PHE A 38 1.71 6.56 -7.17
N SER A 39 0.90 6.64 -8.23
CA SER A 39 0.12 5.50 -8.72
C SER A 39 0.99 4.29 -9.05
N LYS A 40 2.11 4.48 -9.75
CA LYS A 40 3.06 3.41 -10.08
C LYS A 40 3.72 2.84 -8.83
N ALA A 41 4.18 3.68 -7.92
CA ALA A 41 4.83 3.25 -6.68
C ALA A 41 3.89 2.40 -5.81
N GLN A 42 2.62 2.80 -5.70
CA GLN A 42 1.60 2.05 -4.98
C GLN A 42 1.34 0.68 -5.62
N MET A 43 1.23 0.60 -6.95
CA MET A 43 1.03 -0.69 -7.63
C MET A 43 2.24 -1.62 -7.46
N ASN A 44 3.45 -1.12 -7.68
CA ASN A 44 4.69 -1.90 -7.49
C ASN A 44 4.79 -2.45 -6.06
N SER A 45 4.42 -1.63 -5.07
CA SER A 45 4.38 -2.05 -3.66
C SER A 45 3.30 -3.11 -3.40
N ALA A 46 2.11 -2.97 -4.00
CA ALA A 46 1.04 -3.96 -3.89
C ALA A 46 1.46 -5.32 -4.48
N GLU A 47 2.08 -5.32 -5.67
CA GLU A 47 2.57 -6.53 -6.34
C GLU A 47 3.64 -7.23 -5.50
N LEU A 48 4.61 -6.47 -4.97
CA LEU A 48 5.66 -7.01 -4.10
C LEU A 48 5.06 -7.67 -2.86
N LEU A 49 4.14 -6.99 -2.16
CA LEU A 49 3.50 -7.53 -0.96
C LEU A 49 2.63 -8.73 -1.27
N TYR A 50 1.93 -8.74 -2.41
CA TYR A 50 1.14 -9.87 -2.89
C TYR A 50 2.02 -11.11 -3.13
N GLU A 51 3.16 -10.95 -3.80
CA GLU A 51 4.14 -12.02 -4.02
C GLU A 51 4.62 -12.59 -2.67
N LYS A 52 5.04 -11.71 -1.75
CA LYS A 52 5.51 -12.15 -0.43
C LYS A 52 4.41 -12.80 0.39
N TYR A 53 3.16 -12.35 0.26
CA TYR A 53 2.02 -12.96 0.90
C TYR A 53 1.84 -14.42 0.46
N ILE A 54 1.84 -14.69 -0.85
CA ILE A 54 1.67 -16.05 -1.38
C ILE A 54 2.82 -16.96 -0.90
N ILE A 55 4.06 -16.47 -0.99
CA ILE A 55 5.24 -17.25 -0.58
C ILE A 55 5.13 -17.63 0.90
N TYR A 56 4.67 -16.71 1.74
CA TYR A 56 4.69 -16.89 3.19
C TYR A 56 3.46 -17.64 3.73
N TYR A 57 2.27 -17.31 3.25
CA TYR A 57 1.02 -17.87 3.75
C TYR A 57 0.52 -19.07 2.93
N HIS A 58 1.13 -19.36 1.78
CA HIS A 58 0.77 -20.47 0.88
C HIS A 58 -0.68 -20.42 0.38
N GLU A 59 -1.23 -19.22 0.23
CA GLU A 59 -2.59 -19.00 -0.28
C GLU A 59 -2.71 -17.62 -0.95
N LYS A 60 -3.79 -17.43 -1.71
CA LYS A 60 -4.09 -16.16 -2.36
C LYS A 60 -4.82 -15.22 -1.40
N PRO A 61 -4.40 -13.94 -1.28
CA PRO A 61 -5.12 -12.98 -0.46
C PRO A 61 -6.49 -12.67 -1.10
N ALA A 62 -7.54 -12.64 -0.28
CA ALA A 62 -8.88 -12.25 -0.69
C ALA A 62 -8.97 -10.71 -0.70
N ILE A 63 -8.72 -10.10 -1.87
CA ILE A 63 -8.68 -8.65 -2.04
C ILE A 63 -10.01 -8.15 -2.61
N ASN A 64 -10.61 -7.16 -1.94
CA ASN A 64 -11.78 -6.44 -2.43
C ASN A 64 -11.49 -4.94 -2.42
N ILE A 65 -11.78 -4.25 -3.51
CA ILE A 65 -11.41 -2.85 -3.74
C ILE A 65 -12.60 -2.10 -4.33
N ASN A 66 -12.84 -0.90 -3.84
CA ASN A 66 -13.67 0.12 -4.49
C ASN A 66 -12.78 1.32 -4.89
N ASN A 67 -13.30 2.19 -5.75
CA ASN A 67 -12.58 3.36 -6.28
C ASN A 67 -12.99 4.69 -5.62
N ASP A 68 -13.67 4.64 -4.48
CA ASP A 68 -14.13 5.83 -3.77
C ASP A 68 -13.16 6.24 -2.65
N GLY A 69 -13.10 7.53 -2.33
CA GLY A 69 -12.42 8.05 -1.14
C GLY A 69 -11.21 8.94 -1.43
N ASP A 70 -10.73 9.60 -0.39
CA ASP A 70 -9.65 10.57 -0.48
C ASP A 70 -8.27 9.90 -0.42
N ILE A 71 -7.37 10.30 -1.34
CA ILE A 71 -6.02 9.73 -1.46
C ILE A 71 -5.23 9.92 -0.17
N VAL A 72 -5.28 11.11 0.44
CA VAL A 72 -4.50 11.46 1.62
C VAL A 72 -4.99 10.70 2.84
N GLU A 73 -6.31 10.58 3.02
CA GLU A 73 -6.91 9.82 4.11
C GLU A 73 -6.55 8.32 4.04
N ILE A 74 -6.71 7.71 2.86
CA ILE A 74 -6.40 6.29 2.66
C ILE A 74 -4.90 6.02 2.84
N LEU A 75 -4.04 6.92 2.34
CA LEU A 75 -2.59 6.80 2.49
C LEU A 75 -2.18 6.89 3.96
N LYS A 76 -2.76 7.83 4.72
CA LYS A 76 -2.51 7.96 6.15
C LYS A 76 -2.90 6.70 6.93
N GLU A 77 -4.09 6.16 6.65
CA GLU A 77 -4.54 4.91 7.27
C GLU A 77 -3.58 3.75 6.94
N THR A 78 -3.12 3.69 5.69
CA THR A 78 -2.18 2.65 5.23
C THR A 78 -0.85 2.73 5.98
N ILE A 79 -0.27 3.92 6.10
CA ILE A 79 0.96 4.18 6.88
C ILE A 79 0.80 3.73 8.34
N ASP A 80 -0.34 4.01 8.96
CA ASP A 80 -0.59 3.60 10.35
C ASP A 80 -0.67 2.07 10.49
N ILE A 81 -1.31 1.38 9.55
CA ILE A 81 -1.38 -0.09 9.52
C ILE A 81 0.03 -0.68 9.30
N GLU A 82 0.80 -0.15 8.36
CA GLU A 82 2.18 -0.59 8.09
C GLU A 82 3.09 -0.42 9.30
N LYS A 83 3.03 0.74 9.99
CA LYS A 83 3.77 0.98 11.24
C LYS A 83 3.41 -0.03 12.32
N GLN A 84 2.13 -0.30 12.50
CA GLN A 84 1.68 -1.29 13.48
C GLN A 84 2.13 -2.70 13.10
N PHE A 85 2.06 -3.04 11.81
CA PHE A 85 2.47 -4.33 11.29
C PHE A 85 3.97 -4.57 11.51
N VAL A 86 4.82 -3.65 11.09
CA VAL A 86 6.29 -3.76 11.20
C VAL A 86 6.76 -3.89 12.66
N LYS A 87 6.04 -3.25 13.60
CA LYS A 87 6.31 -3.37 15.05
C LYS A 87 5.91 -4.73 15.62
N LYS A 88 4.80 -5.31 15.15
CA LYS A 88 4.26 -6.58 15.65
C LYS A 88 4.92 -7.81 15.02
N VAL A 89 5.47 -7.67 13.82
CA VAL A 89 6.11 -8.77 13.09
C VAL A 89 7.57 -8.91 13.53
N GLY A 90 7.97 -10.14 13.88
CA GLY A 90 9.34 -10.46 14.26
C GLY A 90 10.35 -10.30 13.12
N THR A 91 11.63 -10.28 13.47
CA THR A 91 12.75 -10.00 12.55
C THR A 91 12.93 -11.00 11.41
N ASN A 92 12.38 -12.22 11.53
CA ASN A 92 12.57 -13.33 10.58
C ASN A 92 11.48 -13.41 9.48
N PHE A 93 10.75 -12.32 9.24
CA PHE A 93 9.63 -12.33 8.29
C PHE A 93 10.01 -11.60 7.00
N GLY A 94 10.12 -12.32 5.89
CA GLY A 94 10.43 -11.72 4.57
C GLY A 94 9.43 -10.65 4.13
N ILE A 95 8.19 -10.75 4.60
CA ILE A 95 7.16 -9.73 4.35
C ILE A 95 7.42 -8.42 5.10
N ARG A 96 8.09 -8.47 6.26
CA ARG A 96 8.39 -7.28 7.09
C ARG A 96 9.31 -6.33 6.35
N GLN A 97 10.34 -6.86 5.70
CA GLN A 97 11.28 -6.04 4.93
C GLN A 97 10.56 -5.35 3.76
N ALA A 98 9.71 -6.08 3.03
CA ALA A 98 8.88 -5.49 1.98
C ALA A 98 7.98 -4.38 2.52
N THR A 99 7.31 -4.60 3.65
CA THR A 99 6.46 -3.57 4.28
C THR A 99 7.25 -2.35 4.75
N ILE A 100 8.50 -2.51 5.22
CA ILE A 100 9.37 -1.37 5.57
C ILE A 100 9.69 -0.50 4.34
N HIS A 101 10.00 -1.13 3.20
CA HIS A 101 10.24 -0.40 1.96
C HIS A 101 8.99 0.36 1.50
N CYS A 102 7.83 -0.31 1.53
CA CYS A 102 6.55 0.32 1.24
C CYS A 102 6.27 1.52 2.16
N LEU A 103 6.50 1.38 3.46
CA LEU A 103 6.28 2.45 4.44
C LEU A 103 7.14 3.68 4.15
N ALA A 104 8.41 3.49 3.79
CA ALA A 104 9.30 4.61 3.48
C ALA A 104 8.82 5.40 2.24
N ASP A 105 8.36 4.71 1.20
CA ASP A 105 7.79 5.35 0.01
C ASP A 105 6.46 6.05 0.33
N ASP A 106 5.59 5.40 1.09
CA ASP A 106 4.29 5.96 1.49
C ASP A 106 4.46 7.25 2.31
N GLU A 107 5.37 7.27 3.29
CA GLU A 107 5.66 8.48 4.09
C GLU A 107 6.21 9.63 3.22
N LYS A 108 7.07 9.30 2.24
CA LYS A 108 7.59 10.28 1.28
C LYS A 108 6.46 10.90 0.46
N PHE A 109 5.60 10.08 -0.14
CA PHE A 109 4.48 10.58 -0.93
C PHE A 109 3.45 11.34 -0.09
N TYR A 110 3.18 10.88 1.13
CA TYR A 110 2.28 11.56 2.05
C TYR A 110 2.74 13.00 2.33
N TYR A 111 4.04 13.21 2.54
CA TYR A 111 4.60 14.56 2.67
C TYR A 111 4.38 15.43 1.42
N HIS A 112 4.56 14.86 0.22
CA HIS A 112 4.38 15.61 -1.03
C HIS A 112 2.92 15.91 -1.36
N LEU A 113 1.99 15.04 -0.97
CA LEU A 113 0.56 15.19 -1.23
C LEU A 113 -0.15 16.12 -0.24
N THR A 114 0.44 16.36 0.93
CA THR A 114 -0.14 17.21 2.00
C THR A 114 0.45 18.61 2.06
N LYS A 115 1.38 18.93 1.16
CA LYS A 115 2.04 20.23 1.05
C LYS A 115 1.38 21.09 -0.01
#